data_AF-A0A0B1S3S9-F1
#
_entry.id   AF-A0A0B1S3S9-F1
#
_cell.length_a   1.000
_cell.length_b   1.000
_cell.length_c   1.000
_cell.angle_alpha   90.00
_cell.angle_beta   90.00
_cell.angle_gamma   90.00
#
_symmetry.space_group_name_H-M   'P 1'
#
loop_
_entity.id
_entity.type
_entity.pdbx_description
1 polymer ?
#
loop_
_entity_poly.entity_id
_entity_poly.type
_entity_poly.pdbx_seq_one_letter_code
_entity_poly.pdbx_strand_id
1 'polypeptide(L)'
;MIFDFGILGRGVVLQHVTPQEPLQQLVRFKLYSTIPRWFAKFFLISEATQASLVFFERDIWVWSNKKYIKSPILVRNDGPIQKHRRWYSQFYKENSPRLLPNGELSNQAKSVYDW
;
A
#
# COMPACT_ATOMS: atom_id res chain seq x y z
N MET A 1 2.61 -4.14 -10.66
CA MET A 1 1.89 -5.02 -11.61
C MET A 1 2.47 -4.81 -13.00
N ILE A 2 2.77 -5.87 -13.74
CA ILE A 2 3.28 -5.79 -15.12
C ILE A 2 2.11 -6.11 -16.04
N PHE A 3 1.92 -5.30 -17.08
CA PHE A 3 0.90 -5.47 -18.10
C PHE A 3 1.57 -5.57 -19.47
N ASP A 4 1.14 -6.55 -20.26
CA ASP A 4 1.54 -6.71 -21.65
C ASP A 4 0.29 -6.56 -22.52
N PHE A 5 0.26 -5.50 -23.34
CA PHE A 5 -0.84 -5.22 -24.27
C PHE A 5 -0.48 -5.63 -25.71
N GLY A 6 0.55 -6.48 -25.87
CA GLY A 6 1.00 -6.98 -27.17
C GLY A 6 1.46 -5.83 -28.07
N ILE A 7 0.76 -5.63 -29.19
CA ILE A 7 1.12 -4.64 -30.22
C ILE A 7 1.08 -3.20 -29.68
N LEU A 8 0.21 -2.94 -28.69
CA LEU A 8 0.08 -1.61 -28.07
C LEU A 8 1.23 -1.26 -27.12
N GLY A 9 2.04 -2.24 -26.74
CA GLY A 9 3.21 -2.07 -25.87
C GLY A 9 3.01 -2.63 -24.46
N ARG A 10 3.99 -2.35 -23.60
CA ARG A 10 4.05 -2.85 -22.23
C ARG A 10 3.96 -1.72 -21.21
N GLY A 11 3.49 -2.05 -20.02
CA GLY A 11 3.37 -1.13 -18.91
C GLY A 11 3.70 -1.78 -17.57
N VAL A 12 4.24 -0.99 -16.65
CA VAL A 12 4.47 -1.37 -15.26
C VAL A 12 3.79 -0.36 -14.36
N VAL A 13 2.85 -0.83 -13.56
CA VAL A 13 2.25 -0.05 -12.47
C VAL A 13 3.03 -0.32 -11.19
N LEU A 14 3.59 0.74 -10.62
CA LEU A 14 4.23 0.75 -9.33
C LEU A 14 3.25 1.32 -8.31
N GLN A 15 2.88 0.49 -7.33
CA GLN A 15 2.17 0.93 -6.13
C GLN A 15 3.19 1.14 -5.03
N HIS A 16 3.19 2.32 -4.42
CA HIS A 16 4.03 2.62 -3.27
C HIS A 16 3.20 3.21 -2.14
N VAL A 17 3.45 2.73 -0.93
CA VAL A 17 2.78 3.14 0.31
C VAL A 17 3.83 3.77 1.22
N THR A 18 3.64 5.02 1.58
CA THR A 18 4.57 5.76 2.45
C THR A 18 3.84 6.28 3.68
N PRO A 19 4.41 6.14 4.88
CA PRO A 19 3.83 6.74 6.08
C PRO A 19 3.98 8.27 6.02
N GLN A 20 2.89 9.01 6.25
CA GLN A 20 2.91 10.47 6.35
C GLN A 20 2.87 10.89 7.82
N GLU A 21 1.97 10.28 8.60
CA GLU A 21 1.75 10.53 10.02
C GLU A 21 1.45 9.20 10.74
N PRO A 22 1.46 9.14 12.09
CA PRO A 22 0.95 7.99 12.82
C PRO A 22 -0.46 7.62 12.33
N LEU A 23 -0.61 6.37 11.85
CA LEU A 23 -1.86 5.82 11.28
C LEU A 23 -2.31 6.45 9.94
N GLN A 24 -1.55 7.38 9.36
CA GLN A 24 -1.83 7.93 8.04
C GLN A 24 -0.83 7.46 7.00
N GLN A 25 -1.34 6.81 5.96
CA GLN A 25 -0.54 6.28 4.86
C GLN A 25 -0.95 6.95 3.55
N LEU A 26 0.04 7.36 2.78
CA LEU A 26 -0.15 7.86 1.42
C LEU A 26 0.15 6.72 0.44
N VAL A 27 -0.85 6.33 -0.34
CA VAL A 27 -0.71 5.33 -1.40
C VAL A 27 -0.69 6.03 -2.75
N ARG A 28 0.31 5.71 -3.57
CA ARG A 28 0.48 6.28 -4.91
C ARG A 28 0.64 5.17 -5.93
N PHE A 29 -0.01 5.36 -7.08
CA PHE A 29 0.09 4.48 -8.24
C PHE A 29 0.77 5.25 -9.38
N LYS A 30 1.86 4.70 -9.91
CA LYS A 30 2.58 5.28 -11.05
C LYS A 30 2.67 4.26 -12.18
N LEU A 31 2.15 4.60 -13.35
CA LEU A 31 2.29 3.79 -14.56
C LEU A 31 3.48 4.29 -15.39
N TYR A 32 4.41 3.39 -15.65
CA TYR A 32 5.47 3.56 -16.64
C TYR A 32 5.12 2.66 -17.83
N SER A 33 4.84 3.24 -19.00
CA SER A 33 4.43 2.45 -20.17
C SER A 33 4.92 3.03 -21.48
N THR A 34 5.02 2.18 -22.49
CA THR A 34 5.37 2.55 -23.88
C THR A 34 4.12 2.88 -24.72
N ILE A 35 2.93 2.71 -24.15
CA ILE A 35 1.63 2.85 -24.81
C ILE A 35 1.32 4.35 -24.99
N PRO A 36 0.56 4.76 -26.04
CA PRO A 36 0.17 6.15 -26.22
C PRO A 36 -0.41 6.79 -24.96
N ARG A 37 0.05 8.01 -24.64
CA ARG A 37 -0.28 8.70 -23.37
C ARG A 37 -1.77 8.81 -23.10
N TRP A 38 -2.59 9.04 -24.12
CA TRP A 38 -4.05 9.13 -23.98
C TRP A 38 -4.64 7.79 -23.54
N PHE A 39 -4.13 6.68 -24.07
CA PHE A 39 -4.55 5.33 -23.71
C PHE A 39 -4.01 4.94 -22.33
N ALA A 40 -2.76 5.25 -22.02
CA ALA A 40 -2.21 5.04 -20.67
C ALA A 40 -2.97 5.84 -19.60
N LYS A 41 -3.39 7.08 -19.94
CA LYS A 41 -4.22 7.91 -19.06
C LYS A 41 -5.64 7.38 -18.97
N PHE A 42 -6.26 6.93 -20.07
CA PHE A 42 -7.54 6.24 -20.03
C PHE A 42 -7.47 4.95 -19.22
N PHE A 43 -6.41 4.16 -19.38
CA PHE A 43 -6.17 2.93 -18.63
C PHE A 43 -6.01 3.22 -17.14
N LEU A 44 -5.14 4.18 -16.75
CA LEU A 44 -5.03 4.62 -15.35
C LEU A 44 -6.33 5.19 -14.80
N ILE A 45 -7.06 5.97 -15.60
CA ILE A 45 -8.34 6.56 -15.18
C ILE A 45 -9.42 5.49 -15.09
N SER A 46 -9.47 4.48 -15.96
CA SER A 46 -10.48 3.40 -15.92
C SER A 46 -10.15 2.35 -14.86
N GLU A 47 -8.87 2.04 -14.69
CA GLU A 47 -8.33 1.31 -13.54
C GLU A 47 -8.65 2.08 -12.26
N ALA A 48 -8.56 3.42 -12.26
CA ALA A 48 -9.07 4.21 -11.16
C ALA A 48 -10.60 4.11 -11.07
N THR A 49 -11.40 4.59 -12.01
CA THR A 49 -12.83 4.88 -11.82
C THR A 49 -13.79 3.70 -11.81
N GLN A 50 -13.47 2.53 -12.38
CA GLN A 50 -14.45 1.43 -12.50
C GLN A 50 -14.00 0.07 -11.96
N ALA A 51 -12.71 -0.24 -11.93
CA ALA A 51 -12.23 -1.53 -11.45
C ALA A 51 -11.44 -1.41 -10.14
N SER A 52 -10.37 -0.63 -10.08
CA SER A 52 -9.44 -0.62 -8.95
C SER A 52 -9.74 0.43 -7.88
N LEU A 53 -10.39 1.58 -8.12
CA LEU A 53 -10.88 2.41 -7.00
C LEU A 53 -11.97 1.67 -6.25
N VAL A 54 -12.86 0.91 -6.88
CA VAL A 54 -13.87 0.15 -6.12
C VAL A 54 -13.20 -0.90 -5.25
N PHE A 55 -12.21 -1.65 -5.75
CA PHE A 55 -11.48 -2.61 -4.91
C PHE A 55 -10.61 -1.92 -3.85
N PHE A 56 -9.91 -0.85 -4.22
CA PHE A 56 -9.03 -0.12 -3.31
C PHE A 56 -9.81 0.69 -2.27
N GLU A 57 -10.96 1.25 -2.61
CA GLU A 57 -11.89 1.94 -1.70
C GLU A 57 -12.52 0.94 -0.73
N ARG A 58 -12.88 -0.27 -1.21
CA ARG A 58 -13.30 -1.35 -0.33
C ARG A 58 -12.20 -1.74 0.65
N ASP A 59 -10.96 -1.83 0.18
CA ASP A 59 -9.81 -2.09 1.04
C ASP A 59 -9.56 -0.94 2.02
N ILE A 60 -9.66 0.33 1.58
CA ILE A 60 -9.59 1.53 2.43
C ILE A 60 -10.63 1.43 3.54
N TRP A 61 -11.89 1.13 3.20
CA TRP A 61 -12.98 1.04 4.16
C TRP A 61 -12.70 -0.04 5.21
N VAL A 62 -12.16 -1.20 4.80
CA VAL A 62 -11.77 -2.28 5.71
C VAL A 62 -10.57 -1.86 6.58
N TRP A 63 -9.56 -1.18 6.01
CA TRP A 63 -8.37 -0.76 6.74
C TRP A 63 -8.68 0.33 7.77
N SER A 64 -9.52 1.30 7.42
CA SER A 64 -9.94 2.38 8.33
C SER A 64 -10.73 1.86 9.54
N ASN A 65 -11.46 0.75 9.40
CA ASN A 65 -12.29 0.19 10.47
C ASN A 65 -11.68 -1.05 11.15
N LYS A 66 -10.39 -1.36 10.90
CA LYS A 66 -9.73 -2.55 11.46
C LYS A 66 -8.72 -2.17 12.54
N LYS A 67 -8.64 -3.02 13.57
CA LYS A 67 -7.61 -2.97 14.61
C LYS A 67 -6.49 -3.97 14.32
N TYR A 68 -5.25 -3.59 14.65
CA TYR A 68 -4.12 -4.52 14.62
C TYR A 68 -4.24 -5.58 15.73
N ILE A 69 -4.22 -6.86 15.36
CA ILE A 69 -4.23 -8.01 16.27
C ILE A 69 -2.89 -8.72 16.14
N LYS A 70 -2.11 -8.83 17.23
CA LYS A 70 -0.77 -9.44 17.23
C LYS A 70 -0.79 -10.92 16.83
N SER A 71 -1.70 -11.70 17.41
CA SER A 71 -1.88 -13.13 17.15
C SER A 71 -3.29 -13.42 16.58
N PRO A 72 -3.49 -13.33 15.26
CA PRO A 72 -4.78 -13.63 14.64
C PRO A 72 -5.08 -15.14 14.69
N ILE A 73 -6.36 -15.49 14.80
CA ILE A 73 -6.85 -16.86 14.60
C ILE A 73 -6.80 -17.15 13.10
N LEU A 74 -6.20 -18.27 12.71
CA LEU A 74 -5.98 -18.63 11.29
C LEU A 74 -6.73 -19.93 10.95
N VAL A 75 -7.31 -19.96 9.76
CA VAL A 75 -7.95 -21.13 9.15
C VAL A 75 -7.06 -21.67 8.02
N ARG A 76 -7.27 -22.91 7.57
CA ARG A 76 -6.45 -23.59 6.55
C ARG A 76 -6.26 -22.80 5.24
N ASN A 77 -7.22 -21.96 4.86
CA ASN A 77 -7.17 -21.17 3.62
C ASN A 77 -6.57 -19.77 3.83
N ASP A 78 -6.21 -19.40 5.05
CA ASP A 78 -5.51 -18.14 5.29
C ASP A 78 -4.07 -18.24 4.82
N GLY A 79 -3.60 -17.18 4.17
CA GLY A 79 -2.20 -17.06 3.77
C GLY A 79 -1.23 -17.06 4.96
N PRO A 80 0.09 -17.09 4.73
CA PRO A 80 1.10 -17.18 5.77
C PRO A 80 1.32 -15.85 6.55
N ILE A 81 0.28 -15.33 7.21
CA ILE A 81 0.25 -14.00 7.85
C ILE A 81 1.38 -13.83 8.88
N GLN A 82 1.61 -14.82 9.75
CA GLN A 82 2.66 -14.73 10.77
C GLN A 82 4.06 -14.72 10.16
N LYS A 83 4.30 -15.49 9.10
CA LYS A 83 5.60 -15.51 8.40
C LYS A 83 5.85 -14.16 7.72
N HIS A 84 4.83 -13.60 7.06
CA HIS A 84 4.91 -12.28 6.45
C HIS A 84 5.24 -11.19 7.48
N ARG A 85 4.57 -11.18 8.64
CA ARG A 85 4.84 -10.20 9.71
C ARG A 85 6.25 -10.35 10.28
N ARG A 86 6.75 -11.59 10.44
CA ARG A 86 8.12 -11.84 10.89
C ARG A 86 9.13 -11.30 9.88
N TRP A 87 8.95 -11.59 8.59
CA TRP A 87 9.79 -11.04 7.53
C TRP A 87 9.77 -9.50 7.51
N TYR A 88 8.58 -8.89 7.60
CA TYR A 88 8.42 -7.44 7.58
C TYR A 88 9.00 -6.73 8.81
N SER A 89 9.17 -7.44 9.93
CA SER A 89 9.76 -6.87 11.15
C SER A 89 11.22 -6.41 10.96
N GLN A 90 11.93 -6.91 9.94
CA GLN A 90 13.31 -6.51 9.64
C GLN A 90 13.46 -5.01 9.29
N PHE A 91 12.38 -4.35 8.88
CA PHE A 91 12.37 -2.93 8.51
C PHE A 91 12.20 -2.01 9.73
N TYR A 92 11.89 -2.55 10.91
CA TYR A 92 11.74 -1.79 12.14
C TYR A 92 12.94 -2.01 13.06
N LYS A 93 13.57 -0.93 13.50
CA LYS A 93 14.66 -0.92 14.47
C LYS A 93 14.15 -0.43 15.83
N GLU A 94 14.98 -0.49 16.86
CA GLU A 94 14.61 0.01 18.20
C GLU A 94 14.24 1.50 18.19
N ASN A 95 14.92 2.30 17.35
CA ASN A 95 14.67 3.72 17.19
C ASN A 95 13.46 4.07 16.30
N SER A 96 12.75 3.07 15.76
CA SER A 96 11.57 3.33 14.95
C SER A 96 10.46 3.98 15.81
N PRO A 97 9.71 4.96 15.28
CA PRO A 97 8.61 5.59 16.01
C PRO A 97 7.51 4.57 16.33
N ARG A 98 7.08 4.54 17.58
CA ARG A 98 5.98 3.67 18.05
C ARG A 98 4.85 4.55 18.57
N LEU A 99 3.63 4.15 18.24
CA LEU A 99 2.44 4.77 18.79
C LEU A 99 2.20 4.24 20.20
N LEU A 100 2.25 5.12 21.19
CA LEU A 100 1.97 4.82 22.59
C LEU A 100 0.45 4.81 22.85
N PRO A 101 -0.03 4.15 23.92
CA PRO A 101 -1.46 4.10 24.24
C PRO A 101 -2.12 5.46 24.47
N ASN A 102 -1.34 6.49 24.83
CA ASN A 102 -1.77 7.87 25.02
C ASN A 102 -1.92 8.66 23.70
N GLY A 103 -1.61 8.03 22.55
CA GLY A 103 -1.67 8.67 21.23
C GLY A 103 -0.39 9.41 20.83
N GLU A 104 0.62 9.47 21.71
CA GLU A 104 1.89 10.10 21.41
C GLU A 104 2.85 9.14 20.70
N LEU A 105 3.83 9.70 19.99
CA LEU A 105 4.90 8.94 19.37
C LEU A 105 6.11 8.86 20.30
N SER A 106 6.72 7.68 20.41
CA SER A 106 7.95 7.50 21.17
C SER A 106 9.16 8.24 20.58
N ASN A 107 9.19 8.41 19.25
CA ASN A 107 10.25 9.07 18.49
C ASN A 107 9.62 9.90 17.36
N GLN A 108 10.35 10.90 16.85
CA GLN A 108 9.90 11.68 15.70
C GLN A 108 9.75 10.79 14.46
N ALA A 109 8.53 10.74 13.90
CA ALA A 109 8.31 10.13 12.61
C ALA A 109 8.94 11.00 11.53
N LYS A 110 9.87 10.43 10.75
CA LYS A 110 10.41 11.09 9.56
C LYS A 110 9.46 10.80 8.39
N SER A 111 8.83 11.84 7.89
CA SER A 111 8.05 11.79 6.66
C SER A 111 8.97 11.76 5.45
N VAL A 112 8.45 11.36 4.28
CA VAL A 112 9.17 11.44 3.00
C VAL A 112 9.55 12.88 2.65
N TYR A 113 8.82 13.86 3.20
CA TYR A 113 9.10 15.29 3.00
C TYR A 113 10.21 15.85 3.90
N ASP A 114 10.67 15.10 4.92
CA ASP A 114 11.71 15.55 5.86
C ASP A 114 13.14 15.21 5.40
N TRP A 115 13.29 14.69 4.17
CA TRP A 115 14.54 14.35 3.51
C TRP A 115 14.86 15.38 2.43
#